data_AF-A0A7S2YBW8-F1
#
_entry.id   AF-A0A7S2YBW8-F1
#
_cell.length_a   1.000
_cell.length_b   1.000
_cell.length_c   1.000
_cell.angle_alpha   90.00
_cell.angle_beta   90.00
_cell.angle_gamma   90.00
#
_symmetry.space_group_name_H-M   'P 1'
#
loop_
_entity.id
_entity.type
_entity.pdbx_description
1 polymer ?
#
loop_
_entity_poly.entity_id
_entity_poly.type
_entity_poly.pdbx_seq_one_letter_code
_entity_poly.pdbx_strand_id
1 'polypeptide(L)'
;AHRVMVKNLPNVEALEYSLDILDSMGCSFPREKLPQSLHASISLRRAGATKHIPKFESMSDLPAMDDPEKRHLMELMNSAFALAYAQENTACFVLVICRMVRWNLKFGLHESSPSAFACLASCVVHLLGDFQNGKALANIALALLNKLENKSGSSSTLFFLNSFISSWFAPSVSRIDVFAEGYKSGASHGDTYFASCTAVSYISTKLLSGRDLESLENDCRKYVTRIEAWNHPKQAGTIRVLWQS
;
A
#
# COMPACT_ATOMS: atom_id res chain seq x y z
N ALA A 1 -3.37 17.73 15.45
CA ALA A 1 -4.73 17.43 15.99
C ALA A 1 -5.45 16.36 15.15
N HIS A 2 -5.67 16.58 13.85
CA HIS A 2 -6.45 15.67 12.99
C HIS A 2 -6.01 14.19 13.00
N ARG A 3 -4.69 13.92 12.94
CA ARG A 3 -4.15 12.54 12.93
C ARG A 3 -4.48 11.73 14.19
N VAL A 4 -4.60 12.40 15.35
CA VAL A 4 -4.98 11.74 16.62
C VAL A 4 -6.49 11.48 16.64
N MET A 5 -7.28 12.41 16.10
CA MET A 5 -8.74 12.27 16.02
C MET A 5 -9.15 11.14 15.08
N VAL A 6 -8.52 11.01 13.90
CA VAL A 6 -8.73 9.91 12.95
C VAL A 6 -8.48 8.54 13.59
N LYS A 7 -7.47 8.42 14.47
CA LYS A 7 -7.14 7.15 15.13
C LYS A 7 -8.19 6.69 16.15
N ASN A 8 -9.05 7.59 16.62
CA ASN A 8 -10.05 7.30 17.65
C ASN A 8 -11.46 7.06 17.07
N LEU A 9 -11.65 7.23 15.76
CA LEU A 9 -12.94 7.04 15.10
C LEU A 9 -13.08 5.61 14.56
N PRO A 10 -14.31 5.08 14.45
CA PRO A 10 -14.60 3.92 13.61
C PRO A 10 -14.05 4.15 12.19
N ASN A 11 -13.52 3.10 11.55
CA ASN A 11 -12.82 3.25 10.26
C ASN A 11 -13.63 4.03 9.20
N VAL A 12 -14.94 3.79 9.11
CA VAL A 12 -15.83 4.47 8.15
C VAL A 12 -15.85 5.98 8.39
N GLU A 13 -16.09 6.40 9.63
CA GLU A 13 -16.07 7.81 10.02
C GLU A 13 -14.68 8.43 9.86
N ALA A 14 -13.63 7.65 10.15
CA ALA A 14 -12.25 8.07 9.97
C ALA A 14 -11.90 8.36 8.50
N LEU A 15 -12.45 7.58 7.56
CA LEU A 15 -12.26 7.79 6.12
C LEU A 15 -12.98 9.06 5.67
N GLU A 16 -14.27 9.19 5.98
CA GLU A 16 -15.04 10.38 5.59
C GLU A 16 -14.43 11.66 6.17
N TYR A 17 -14.03 11.64 7.44
CA TYR A 17 -13.34 12.77 8.07
C TYR A 17 -12.00 13.10 7.38
N SER A 18 -11.23 12.08 6.97
CA SER A 18 -10.00 12.30 6.21
C SER A 18 -10.28 12.94 4.85
N LEU A 19 -11.35 12.52 4.18
CA LEU A 19 -11.79 13.09 2.90
C LEU A 19 -12.32 14.52 3.05
N ASP A 20 -13.02 14.84 4.15
CA ASP A 20 -13.47 16.20 4.47
C ASP A 20 -12.29 17.17 4.61
N ILE A 21 -11.25 16.76 5.36
CA ILE A 21 -10.04 17.58 5.51
C ILE A 21 -9.37 17.78 4.16
N LEU A 22 -9.19 16.70 3.39
CA LEU A 22 -8.60 16.77 2.05
C LEU A 22 -9.38 17.73 1.14
N ASP A 23 -10.71 17.71 1.21
CA ASP A 23 -11.58 18.60 0.44
C ASP A 23 -11.43 20.07 0.86
N SER A 24 -11.40 20.35 2.17
CA SER A 24 -11.16 21.71 2.70
C SER A 24 -9.81 22.31 2.27
N MET A 25 -8.84 21.46 1.93
CA MET A 25 -7.52 21.82 1.45
C MET A 25 -7.42 21.79 -0.09
N GLY A 26 -8.54 21.68 -0.80
CA GLY A 26 -8.62 21.71 -2.26
C GLY A 26 -8.25 20.38 -2.95
N CYS A 27 -8.25 19.26 -2.23
CA CYS A 27 -7.95 17.93 -2.73
C CYS A 27 -9.19 17.01 -2.67
N SER A 28 -10.18 17.30 -3.52
CA SER A 28 -11.48 16.61 -3.50
C SER A 28 -11.44 15.21 -4.15
N PHE A 29 -12.33 14.34 -3.66
CA PHE A 29 -12.62 13.00 -4.18
C PHE A 29 -14.15 12.77 -4.25
N PRO A 30 -14.67 12.17 -5.33
CA PRO A 30 -16.09 11.81 -5.40
C PRO A 30 -16.46 10.81 -4.30
N ARG A 31 -17.65 10.97 -3.70
CA ARG A 31 -18.15 10.12 -2.60
C ARG A 31 -19.27 9.16 -3.01
N GLU A 32 -20.06 9.54 -4.01
CA GLU A 32 -21.12 8.70 -4.54
C GLU A 32 -20.54 7.50 -5.30
N LYS A 33 -21.08 6.30 -5.07
CA LYS A 33 -20.53 5.03 -5.60
C LYS A 33 -20.29 5.04 -7.11
N LEU A 34 -21.27 5.49 -7.89
CA LEU A 34 -21.19 5.47 -9.35
C LEU A 34 -20.16 6.50 -9.89
N PRO A 35 -20.24 7.80 -9.54
CA PRO A 35 -19.20 8.77 -9.89
C PRO A 35 -17.80 8.37 -9.42
N GLN A 36 -17.66 7.84 -8.19
CA GLN A 36 -16.38 7.42 -7.64
C GLN A 36 -15.77 6.28 -8.46
N SER A 37 -16.56 5.26 -8.82
CA SER A 37 -16.11 4.13 -9.64
C SER A 37 -15.72 4.56 -11.06
N LEU A 38 -16.48 5.48 -11.67
CA LEU A 38 -16.18 6.02 -12.98
C LEU A 38 -14.87 6.81 -12.97
N HIS A 39 -14.71 7.72 -12.02
CA HIS A 39 -13.48 8.51 -11.87
C HIS A 39 -12.27 7.63 -11.55
N ALA A 40 -12.44 6.59 -10.73
CA ALA A 40 -11.37 5.62 -10.42
C ALA A 40 -10.90 4.92 -11.69
N SER A 41 -11.84 4.42 -12.50
CA SER A 41 -11.55 3.74 -13.76
C SER A 41 -10.82 4.64 -14.76
N ILE A 42 -11.29 5.89 -14.92
CA ILE A 42 -10.65 6.87 -15.81
C ILE A 42 -9.24 7.23 -15.31
N SER A 43 -9.11 7.50 -14.00
CA SER A 43 -7.84 7.89 -13.39
C SER A 43 -6.81 6.77 -13.49
N LEU A 44 -7.23 5.53 -13.24
CA LEU A 44 -6.36 4.36 -13.34
C LEU A 44 -5.88 4.12 -14.76
N ARG A 45 -6.79 4.13 -15.75
CA ARG A 45 -6.40 4.00 -17.17
C ARG A 45 -5.43 5.09 -17.59
N ARG A 46 -5.64 6.33 -17.13
CA ARG A 46 -4.74 7.43 -17.42
C ARG A 46 -3.37 7.25 -16.76
N ALA A 47 -3.33 6.94 -15.46
CA ALA A 47 -2.09 6.78 -14.71
C ALA A 47 -1.28 5.55 -15.13
N GLY A 48 -1.95 4.48 -15.56
CA GLY A 48 -1.33 3.25 -16.04
C GLY A 48 -0.96 3.24 -17.53
N ALA A 49 -1.37 4.24 -18.31
CA ALA A 49 -1.03 4.30 -19.73
C ALA A 49 0.47 4.59 -19.92
N THR A 50 1.12 3.88 -20.84
CA THR A 50 2.56 4.00 -21.13
C THR A 50 3.05 5.44 -21.27
N LYS A 51 2.28 6.32 -21.93
CA LYS A 51 2.62 7.74 -22.12
C LYS A 51 2.67 8.57 -20.83
N HIS A 52 2.05 8.08 -19.76
CA HIS A 52 1.98 8.74 -18.46
C HIS A 52 2.86 8.06 -17.40
N ILE A 53 3.40 6.88 -17.71
CA ILE A 53 4.40 6.25 -16.86
C ILE A 53 5.71 7.03 -17.06
N PRO A 54 6.29 7.58 -15.99
CA PRO A 54 7.54 8.29 -16.07
C PRO A 54 8.65 7.32 -16.50
N LYS A 55 9.63 7.84 -17.26
CA LYS A 55 10.82 7.04 -17.57
C LYS A 55 11.54 6.72 -16.26
N PHE A 56 12.06 5.51 -16.16
CA PHE A 56 12.71 5.04 -14.94
C PHE A 56 13.83 5.99 -14.49
N GLU A 57 14.64 6.48 -15.44
CA GLU A 57 15.75 7.40 -15.19
C GLU A 57 15.26 8.73 -14.61
N SER A 58 14.14 9.25 -15.11
CA SER A 58 13.58 10.52 -14.63
C SER A 58 13.10 10.47 -13.18
N MET A 59 12.86 9.28 -12.63
CA MET A 59 12.45 9.13 -11.23
C MET A 59 13.61 9.28 -10.25
N SER A 60 14.83 8.95 -10.69
CA SER A 60 16.05 9.14 -9.91
C SER A 60 16.43 10.62 -9.78
N ASP A 61 15.98 11.47 -10.69
CA ASP A 61 16.28 12.91 -10.68
C ASP A 61 15.21 13.75 -9.98
N LEU A 62 14.04 13.16 -9.65
CA LEU A 62 13.00 13.90 -8.93
C LEU A 62 13.50 14.32 -7.53
N PRO A 63 13.38 15.62 -7.17
CA PRO A 63 13.76 16.11 -5.86
C PRO A 63 12.79 15.61 -4.79
N ALA A 64 13.16 15.78 -3.52
CA ALA A 64 12.23 15.60 -2.42
C ALA A 64 11.09 16.63 -2.48
N MET A 65 9.93 16.26 -1.95
CA MET A 65 8.83 17.19 -1.76
C MET A 65 9.12 18.07 -0.54
N ASP A 66 9.46 19.33 -0.79
CA ASP A 66 9.87 20.29 0.24
C ASP A 66 8.71 21.14 0.79
N ASP A 67 7.65 21.34 0.00
CA ASP A 67 6.49 22.14 0.42
C ASP A 67 5.75 21.47 1.59
N PRO A 68 5.69 22.09 2.78
CA PRO A 68 5.08 21.49 3.97
C PRO A 68 3.59 21.18 3.82
N GLU A 69 2.84 22.02 3.10
CA GLU A 69 1.42 21.81 2.86
C GLU A 69 1.22 20.59 1.94
N LYS A 70 2.07 20.45 0.91
CA LYS A 70 1.98 19.31 0.00
C LYS A 70 2.36 18.00 0.67
N ARG A 71 3.39 18.03 1.53
CA ARG A 71 3.75 16.87 2.38
C ARG A 71 2.59 16.49 3.29
N HIS A 72 1.95 17.46 3.94
CA HIS A 72 0.81 17.18 4.83
C HIS A 72 -0.36 16.54 4.07
N LEU A 73 -0.66 17.03 2.87
CA LEU A 73 -1.68 16.44 2.00
C LEU A 73 -1.32 15.01 1.55
N MET A 74 -0.03 14.71 1.32
CA MET A 74 0.43 13.34 1.07
C MET A 74 0.24 12.42 2.28
N GLU A 75 0.47 12.89 3.50
CA GLU A 75 0.22 12.14 4.74
C GLU A 75 -1.28 11.84 4.94
N LEU A 76 -2.13 12.84 4.68
CA LEU A 76 -3.59 12.69 4.75
C LEU A 76 -4.10 11.71 3.69
N MET A 77 -3.61 11.82 2.45
CA MET A 77 -3.92 10.87 1.39
C MET A 77 -3.45 9.46 1.73
N ASN A 78 -2.25 9.29 2.30
CA ASN A 78 -1.76 7.98 2.73
C ASN A 78 -2.66 7.36 3.83
N SER A 79 -3.17 8.19 4.73
CA SER A 79 -4.11 7.77 5.77
C SER A 79 -5.47 7.38 5.18
N ALA A 80 -6.03 8.21 4.30
CA ALA A 80 -7.28 7.92 3.59
C ALA A 80 -7.16 6.65 2.73
N PHE A 81 -6.01 6.43 2.10
CA PHE A 81 -5.71 5.21 1.36
C PHE A 81 -5.79 3.97 2.25
N ALA A 82 -5.09 3.96 3.39
CA ALA A 82 -5.09 2.80 4.30
C ALA A 82 -6.51 2.50 4.82
N LEU A 83 -7.29 3.54 5.14
CA LEU A 83 -8.68 3.42 5.59
C LEU A 83 -9.60 2.89 4.48
N ALA A 84 -9.49 3.42 3.26
CA ALA A 84 -10.28 2.96 2.11
C ALA A 84 -9.94 1.51 1.74
N TYR A 85 -8.67 1.12 1.80
CA TYR A 85 -8.25 -0.26 1.58
C TYR A 85 -8.78 -1.21 2.67
N ALA A 86 -8.70 -0.81 3.95
CA ALA A 86 -9.23 -1.60 5.06
C ALA A 86 -10.75 -1.80 5.00
N GLN A 87 -11.47 -0.84 4.42
CA GLN A 87 -12.92 -0.90 4.19
C GLN A 87 -13.32 -1.52 2.85
N GLU A 88 -12.36 -2.03 2.07
CA GLU A 88 -12.62 -2.62 0.75
C GLU A 88 -13.26 -1.64 -0.25
N ASN A 89 -13.16 -0.32 0.00
CA ASN A 89 -13.61 0.71 -0.93
C ASN A 89 -12.59 0.87 -2.07
N THR A 90 -12.72 0.00 -3.06
CA THR A 90 -11.77 -0.11 -4.17
C THR A 90 -11.68 1.17 -5.01
N ALA A 91 -12.83 1.77 -5.33
CA ALA A 91 -12.86 2.98 -6.13
C ALA A 91 -12.14 4.15 -5.42
N CYS A 92 -12.37 4.32 -4.12
CA CYS A 92 -11.74 5.37 -3.33
C CYS A 92 -10.21 5.18 -3.24
N PHE A 93 -9.73 3.99 -2.87
CA PHE A 93 -8.28 3.81 -2.72
C PHE A 93 -7.55 3.95 -4.06
N VAL A 94 -8.14 3.49 -5.18
CA VAL A 94 -7.57 3.69 -6.53
C VAL A 94 -7.44 5.17 -6.87
N LEU A 95 -8.47 5.97 -6.57
CA LEU A 95 -8.44 7.41 -6.80
C LEU A 95 -7.35 8.11 -5.99
N VAL A 96 -7.25 7.78 -4.70
CA VAL A 96 -6.24 8.34 -3.80
C VAL A 96 -4.84 8.01 -4.30
N ILE A 97 -4.58 6.77 -4.71
CA ILE A 97 -3.27 6.35 -5.24
C ILE A 97 -2.93 7.04 -6.55
N CYS A 98 -3.89 7.15 -7.49
CA CYS A 98 -3.68 7.90 -8.72
C CYS A 98 -3.35 9.38 -8.43
N ARG A 99 -4.00 9.98 -7.43
CA ARG A 99 -3.72 11.35 -6.98
C ARG A 99 -2.32 11.46 -6.38
N MET A 100 -1.94 10.55 -5.48
CA MET A 100 -0.61 10.52 -4.85
C MET A 100 0.51 10.39 -5.89
N VAL A 101 0.38 9.50 -6.87
CA VAL A 101 1.37 9.37 -7.96
C VAL A 101 1.47 10.66 -8.77
N ARG A 102 0.34 11.27 -9.14
CA ARG A 102 0.34 12.56 -9.85
C ARG A 102 1.02 13.66 -9.04
N TRP A 103 0.83 13.66 -7.73
CA TRP A 103 1.44 14.61 -6.81
C TRP A 103 2.95 14.41 -6.70
N ASN A 104 3.40 13.17 -6.57
CA ASN A 104 4.83 12.85 -6.57
C ASN A 104 5.54 13.37 -7.84
N LEU A 105 4.88 13.21 -9.00
CA LEU A 105 5.42 13.67 -10.28
C LEU A 105 5.40 15.20 -10.44
N LYS A 106 4.49 15.89 -9.74
CA LYS A 106 4.33 17.34 -9.87
C LYS A 106 5.13 18.13 -8.83
N PHE A 107 5.23 17.61 -7.62
CA PHE A 107 5.73 18.33 -6.45
C PHE A 107 6.97 17.68 -5.80
N GLY A 108 7.48 16.59 -6.36
CA GLY A 108 8.63 15.86 -5.82
C GLY A 108 8.23 14.66 -4.97
N LEU A 109 9.24 13.90 -4.54
CA LEU A 109 9.06 12.61 -3.87
C LEU A 109 8.75 12.78 -2.38
N HIS A 110 7.76 12.02 -1.92
CA HIS A 110 7.40 11.83 -0.53
C HIS A 110 7.87 10.45 -0.04
N GLU A 111 7.95 10.24 1.27
CA GLU A 111 8.30 8.93 1.85
C GLU A 111 7.32 7.80 1.47
N SER A 112 6.09 8.15 1.10
CA SER A 112 5.07 7.22 0.59
C SER A 112 5.06 7.06 -0.94
N SER A 113 6.01 7.69 -1.67
CA SER A 113 6.08 7.51 -3.12
C SER A 113 6.27 6.04 -3.54
N PRO A 114 7.19 5.25 -2.95
CA PRO A 114 7.39 3.87 -3.37
C PRO A 114 6.10 3.04 -3.26
N SER A 115 5.35 3.20 -2.16
CA SER A 115 4.12 2.45 -1.95
C SER A 115 3.00 2.90 -2.88
N ALA A 116 2.93 4.19 -3.20
CA ALA A 116 1.97 4.70 -4.19
C ALA A 116 2.21 4.10 -5.59
N PHE A 117 3.48 4.03 -6.03
CA PHE A 117 3.82 3.40 -7.32
C PHE A 117 3.59 1.88 -7.30
N ALA A 118 3.92 1.18 -6.21
CA ALA A 118 3.69 -0.26 -6.07
C ALA A 118 2.19 -0.62 -6.07
N CYS A 119 1.37 0.20 -5.40
CA CYS A 119 -0.08 0.02 -5.41
C CYS A 119 -0.66 0.33 -6.79
N LEU A 120 -0.24 1.41 -7.45
CA LEU A 120 -0.67 1.71 -8.82
C LEU A 120 -0.32 0.57 -9.78
N ALA A 121 0.91 0.04 -9.69
CA ALA A 121 1.34 -1.11 -10.46
C ALA A 121 0.41 -2.32 -10.24
N SER A 122 0.06 -2.60 -8.99
CA SER A 122 -0.86 -3.69 -8.62
C SER A 122 -2.25 -3.46 -9.25
N CYS A 123 -2.79 -2.24 -9.18
CA CYS A 123 -4.07 -1.90 -9.79
C CYS A 123 -4.05 -2.05 -11.31
N VAL A 124 -2.97 -1.64 -11.98
CA VAL A 124 -2.82 -1.77 -13.43
C VAL A 124 -2.80 -3.25 -13.85
N VAL A 125 -2.10 -4.10 -13.10
CA VAL A 125 -2.09 -5.56 -13.35
C VAL A 125 -3.48 -6.17 -13.14
N HIS A 126 -4.10 -5.96 -11.97
CA HIS A 126 -5.30 -6.71 -11.59
C HIS A 126 -6.59 -6.18 -12.19
N LEU A 127 -6.68 -4.85 -12.38
CA LEU A 127 -7.91 -4.21 -12.84
C LEU A 127 -7.89 -3.91 -14.34
N LEU A 128 -6.71 -3.76 -14.96
CA LEU A 128 -6.58 -3.52 -16.40
C LEU A 128 -5.99 -4.72 -17.17
N GLY A 129 -5.40 -5.72 -16.49
CA GLY A 129 -4.76 -6.85 -17.14
C GLY A 129 -3.43 -6.51 -17.82
N ASP A 130 -2.84 -5.33 -17.52
CA ASP A 130 -1.65 -4.83 -18.20
C ASP A 130 -0.39 -5.15 -17.40
N PHE A 131 0.17 -6.33 -17.66
CA PHE A 131 1.38 -6.82 -17.00
C PHE A 131 2.64 -6.04 -17.36
N GLN A 132 2.72 -5.48 -18.57
CA GLN A 132 3.92 -4.77 -19.03
C GLN A 132 4.06 -3.42 -18.32
N ASN A 133 3.00 -2.61 -18.35
CA ASN A 133 2.97 -1.33 -17.66
C ASN A 133 2.98 -1.51 -16.14
N GLY A 134 2.31 -2.55 -15.63
CA GLY A 134 2.41 -2.97 -14.23
C GLY A 134 3.85 -3.26 -13.79
N LYS A 135 4.61 -4.04 -14.57
CA LYS A 135 6.03 -4.32 -14.29
C LYS A 135 6.90 -3.06 -14.33
N ALA A 136 6.66 -2.16 -15.29
CA ALA A 136 7.39 -0.90 -15.37
C ALA A 136 7.19 -0.03 -14.10
N LEU A 137 5.94 0.10 -13.64
CA LEU A 137 5.62 0.82 -12.40
C LEU A 137 6.19 0.13 -11.16
N ALA A 138 6.20 -1.20 -11.13
CA ALA A 138 6.80 -1.99 -10.04
C ALA A 138 8.31 -1.75 -9.92
N ASN A 139 9.01 -1.69 -11.04
CA ASN A 139 10.45 -1.37 -11.06
C ASN A 139 10.72 0.04 -10.53
N ILE A 140 9.89 1.02 -10.91
CA ILE A 140 9.98 2.38 -10.37
C ILE A 140 9.79 2.38 -8.86
N ALA A 141 8.77 1.68 -8.34
CA ALA A 141 8.55 1.57 -6.90
C ALA A 141 9.76 0.98 -6.16
N LEU A 142 10.36 -0.08 -6.69
CA LEU A 142 11.53 -0.72 -6.11
C LEU A 142 12.76 0.21 -6.11
N ALA A 143 13.00 0.93 -7.20
CA ALA A 143 14.09 1.89 -7.26
C ALA A 143 13.92 3.06 -6.28
N LEU A 144 12.69 3.58 -6.15
CA LEU A 144 12.39 4.61 -5.16
C LEU A 144 12.56 4.10 -3.73
N LEU A 145 12.18 2.85 -3.45
CA LEU A 145 12.37 2.22 -2.14
C LEU A 145 13.86 2.12 -1.75
N ASN A 146 14.73 1.85 -2.73
CA ASN A 146 16.17 1.79 -2.52
C ASN A 146 16.82 3.18 -2.41
N LYS A 147 16.27 4.18 -3.11
CA LYS A 147 16.75 5.57 -3.07
C LYS A 147 16.41 6.27 -1.75
N LEU A 148 15.21 6.05 -1.21
CA LEU A 148 14.77 6.73 0.00
C LEU A 148 15.39 6.10 1.25
N GLU A 149 16.05 6.93 2.05
CA GLU A 149 16.62 6.53 3.36
C GLU A 149 15.52 6.17 4.36
N ASN A 150 14.42 6.93 4.35
CA ASN A 150 13.29 6.69 5.24
C ASN A 150 12.52 5.44 4.80
N LYS A 151 12.44 4.46 5.70
CA LYS A 151 11.81 3.16 5.47
C LYS A 151 10.35 3.10 5.91
N SER A 152 9.71 4.22 6.26
CA SER A 152 8.30 4.27 6.70
C SER A 152 7.33 3.68 5.67
N GLY A 153 7.57 3.88 4.37
CA GLY A 153 6.79 3.31 3.27
C GLY A 153 7.16 1.88 2.86
N SER A 154 8.19 1.27 3.45
CA SER A 154 8.73 0.00 2.94
C SER A 154 7.77 -1.17 3.13
N SER A 155 7.06 -1.23 4.26
CA SER A 155 6.14 -2.34 4.56
C SER A 155 5.04 -2.45 3.51
N SER A 156 4.30 -1.35 3.29
CA SER A 156 3.28 -1.27 2.24
C SER A 156 3.84 -1.51 0.83
N THR A 157 5.02 -0.97 0.51
CA THR A 157 5.67 -1.18 -0.79
C THR A 157 5.98 -2.65 -1.03
N LEU A 158 6.66 -3.29 -0.09
CA LEU A 158 7.03 -4.70 -0.18
C LEU A 158 5.79 -5.60 -0.19
N PHE A 159 4.75 -5.27 0.58
CA PHE A 159 3.46 -5.95 0.51
C PHE A 159 2.88 -5.89 -0.91
N PHE A 160 2.74 -4.70 -1.51
CA PHE A 160 2.12 -4.59 -2.83
C PHE A 160 2.94 -5.31 -3.92
N LEU A 161 4.25 -5.09 -3.95
CA LEU A 161 5.13 -5.72 -4.93
C LEU A 161 5.13 -7.25 -4.83
N ASN A 162 5.14 -7.81 -3.62
CA ASN A 162 5.31 -9.25 -3.44
C ASN A 162 3.98 -10.00 -3.45
N SER A 163 2.90 -9.43 -2.93
CA SER A 163 1.59 -10.10 -2.92
C SER A 163 0.93 -10.11 -4.28
N PHE A 164 1.10 -9.05 -5.07
CA PHE A 164 0.31 -8.84 -6.30
C PHE A 164 1.14 -8.93 -7.59
N ILE A 165 2.43 -8.62 -7.56
CA ILE A 165 3.22 -8.48 -8.79
C ILE A 165 4.23 -9.61 -8.94
N SER A 166 5.01 -9.88 -7.90
CA SER A 166 6.14 -10.82 -7.98
C SER A 166 5.71 -12.26 -8.26
N SER A 167 4.48 -12.66 -7.90
CA SER A 167 3.91 -13.97 -8.26
C SER A 167 3.89 -14.25 -9.75
N TRP A 168 3.85 -13.21 -10.59
CA TRP A 168 3.82 -13.35 -12.05
C TRP A 168 5.21 -13.55 -12.67
N PHE A 169 6.28 -13.29 -11.90
CA PHE A 169 7.64 -13.21 -12.43
C PHE A 169 8.68 -14.01 -11.64
N ALA A 170 8.34 -14.48 -10.44
CA ALA A 170 9.25 -15.19 -9.56
C ALA A 170 8.53 -16.31 -8.77
N PRO A 171 9.24 -17.39 -8.39
CA PRO A 171 8.69 -18.45 -7.55
C PRO A 171 8.18 -17.93 -6.21
N SER A 172 7.09 -18.51 -5.70
CA SER A 172 6.51 -18.08 -4.41
C SER A 172 7.50 -18.08 -3.25
N VAL A 173 8.39 -19.07 -3.20
CA VAL A 173 9.38 -19.27 -2.13
C VAL A 173 10.33 -18.08 -2.00
N SER A 174 10.70 -17.41 -3.11
CA SER A 174 11.66 -16.30 -3.08
C SER A 174 11.09 -15.04 -2.40
N ARG A 175 9.78 -15.01 -2.11
CA ARG A 175 9.10 -13.86 -1.50
C ARG A 175 9.01 -13.96 0.02
N ILE A 176 9.28 -15.13 0.60
CA ILE A 176 9.13 -15.38 2.06
C ILE A 176 10.00 -14.40 2.84
N ASP A 177 11.29 -14.27 2.50
CA ASP A 177 12.21 -13.39 3.22
C ASP A 177 11.85 -11.91 3.03
N VAL A 178 11.33 -11.56 1.84
CA VAL A 178 10.89 -10.19 1.52
C VAL A 178 9.66 -9.81 2.35
N PHE A 179 8.71 -10.74 2.55
CA PHE A 179 7.59 -10.50 3.46
C PHE A 179 8.05 -10.38 4.93
N ALA A 180 9.05 -11.16 5.36
CA ALA A 180 9.62 -10.99 6.70
C ALA A 180 10.27 -9.61 6.88
N GLU A 181 10.96 -9.11 5.86
CA GLU A 181 11.54 -7.76 5.84
C GLU A 181 10.45 -6.68 5.91
N GLY A 182 9.39 -6.78 5.09
CA GLY A 182 8.27 -5.85 5.11
C GLY A 182 7.60 -5.78 6.49
N TYR A 183 7.35 -6.93 7.12
CA TYR A 183 6.84 -6.99 8.49
C TYR A 183 7.75 -6.26 9.48
N LYS A 184 9.06 -6.57 9.47
CA LYS A 184 10.03 -5.92 10.37
C LYS A 184 10.05 -4.41 10.17
N SER A 185 10.08 -3.95 8.92
CA SER A 185 10.08 -2.52 8.62
C SER A 185 8.82 -1.84 9.15
N GLY A 186 7.64 -2.39 8.91
CA GLY A 186 6.39 -1.79 9.39
C GLY A 186 6.28 -1.82 10.92
N ALA A 187 6.73 -2.90 11.55
CA ALA A 187 6.77 -3.03 13.01
C ALA A 187 7.67 -1.99 13.68
N SER A 188 8.80 -1.65 13.06
CA SER A 188 9.77 -0.66 13.58
C SER A 188 9.37 0.79 13.30
N HIS A 189 8.67 1.05 12.20
CA HIS A 189 8.35 2.43 11.75
C HIS A 189 6.87 2.82 11.95
N GLY A 190 6.06 1.95 12.56
CA GLY A 190 4.68 2.26 12.93
C GLY A 190 3.63 2.02 11.83
N ASP A 191 4.02 1.44 10.69
CA ASP A 191 3.08 0.95 9.66
C ASP A 191 2.52 -0.43 10.05
N THR A 192 1.75 -0.46 11.14
CA THR A 192 1.26 -1.70 11.76
C THR A 192 0.23 -2.42 10.89
N TYR A 193 -0.55 -1.67 10.09
CA TYR A 193 -1.55 -2.25 9.19
C TYR A 193 -0.88 -3.08 8.09
N PHE A 194 0.04 -2.48 7.34
CA PHE A 194 0.73 -3.23 6.28
C PHE A 194 1.73 -4.23 6.86
N ALA A 195 2.30 -4.01 8.05
CA ALA A 195 3.05 -5.07 8.73
C ALA A 195 2.17 -6.31 8.95
N SER A 196 0.94 -6.12 9.42
CA SER A 196 -0.02 -7.21 9.62
C SER A 196 -0.40 -7.91 8.31
N CYS A 197 -0.66 -7.15 7.24
CA CYS A 197 -0.94 -7.72 5.90
C CYS A 197 0.26 -8.51 5.34
N THR A 198 1.47 -8.02 5.59
CA THR A 198 2.71 -8.69 5.17
C THR A 198 2.94 -9.98 5.96
N ALA A 199 2.64 -10.00 7.26
CA ALA A 199 2.70 -11.20 8.09
C ALA A 199 1.68 -12.27 7.64
N VAL A 200 0.46 -11.88 7.28
CA VAL A 200 -0.51 -12.81 6.66
C VAL A 200 0.08 -13.41 5.38
N SER A 201 0.63 -12.57 4.51
CA SER A 201 1.23 -13.01 3.24
C SER A 201 2.45 -13.92 3.44
N TYR A 202 3.25 -13.66 4.48
CA TYR A 202 4.36 -14.50 4.91
C TYR A 202 3.89 -15.90 5.31
N ILE A 203 2.89 -15.99 6.20
CA ILE A 203 2.31 -17.26 6.67
C ILE A 203 1.71 -18.03 5.51
N SER A 204 0.86 -17.40 4.69
CA SER A 204 0.26 -18.03 3.51
C SER A 204 1.32 -18.58 2.55
N THR A 205 2.38 -17.80 2.29
CA THR A 205 3.44 -18.23 1.37
C THR A 205 4.26 -19.39 1.94
N LYS A 206 4.56 -19.38 3.24
CA LYS A 206 5.23 -20.51 3.91
C LYS A 206 4.40 -21.79 3.82
N LEU A 207 3.10 -21.70 4.15
CA LEU A 207 2.17 -22.83 4.11
C LEU A 207 2.10 -23.43 2.70
N LEU A 208 1.85 -22.59 1.68
CA LEU A 208 1.75 -23.03 0.29
C LEU A 208 3.07 -23.56 -0.29
N SER A 209 4.20 -23.26 0.34
CA SER A 209 5.53 -23.75 -0.07
C SER A 209 5.93 -25.07 0.62
N GLY A 210 5.05 -25.66 1.43
CA GLY A 210 5.32 -26.92 2.12
C GLY A 210 6.45 -26.84 3.15
N ARG A 211 6.61 -25.69 3.81
CA ARG A 211 7.62 -25.54 4.88
C ARG A 211 7.19 -26.29 6.14
N ASP A 212 8.18 -26.57 6.99
CA ASP A 212 7.98 -27.26 8.25
C ASP A 212 6.84 -26.66 9.09
N LEU A 213 5.91 -27.52 9.52
CA LEU A 213 4.67 -27.12 10.19
C LEU A 213 4.92 -26.62 11.62
N GLU A 214 5.93 -27.16 12.31
CA GLU A 214 6.29 -26.70 13.65
C GLU A 214 6.82 -25.27 13.62
N SER A 215 7.72 -24.96 12.67
CA SER A 215 8.16 -23.59 12.41
C SER A 215 7.00 -22.67 12.04
N LEU A 216 6.04 -23.15 11.24
CA LEU A 216 4.89 -22.36 10.83
C LEU A 216 3.96 -22.05 12.02
N GLU A 217 3.68 -23.04 12.86
CA GLU A 217 2.88 -22.85 14.08
C GLU A 217 3.49 -21.79 15.00
N ASN A 218 4.80 -21.84 15.22
CA ASN A 218 5.48 -20.86 16.06
C ASN A 218 5.37 -19.44 15.47
N ASP A 219 5.53 -19.30 14.15
CA ASP A 219 5.36 -18.02 13.47
C ASP A 219 3.90 -17.52 13.56
N CYS A 220 2.91 -18.40 13.36
CA CYS A 220 1.49 -18.07 13.51
C CYS A 220 1.19 -17.49 14.90
N ARG A 221 1.63 -18.19 15.95
CA ARG A 221 1.44 -17.77 17.34
C ARG A 221 2.06 -16.39 17.60
N LYS A 222 3.31 -16.21 17.17
CA LYS A 222 4.04 -14.94 17.31
C LYS A 222 3.33 -13.78 16.60
N TYR A 223 2.92 -13.97 15.35
CA TYR A 223 2.28 -12.90 14.59
C TYR A 223 0.88 -12.58 15.08
N VAL A 224 0.05 -13.57 15.42
CA VAL A 224 -1.29 -13.35 15.97
C VAL A 224 -1.22 -12.46 17.21
N THR A 225 -0.41 -12.82 18.21
CA THR A 225 -0.27 -12.03 19.45
C THR A 225 0.14 -10.59 19.16
N ARG A 226 1.09 -10.38 18.23
CA ARG A 226 1.55 -9.03 17.91
C ARG A 226 0.53 -8.21 17.14
N ILE A 227 -0.17 -8.82 16.19
CA ILE A 227 -1.18 -8.17 15.33
C ILE A 227 -2.41 -7.78 16.16
N GLU A 228 -2.80 -8.60 17.14
CA GLU A 228 -3.87 -8.26 18.08
C GLU A 228 -3.50 -7.08 18.98
N ALA A 229 -2.25 -7.02 19.46
CA ALA A 229 -1.76 -5.86 20.21
C ALA A 229 -1.77 -4.57 19.38
N TRP A 230 -1.78 -4.66 18.05
CA TRP A 230 -1.93 -3.52 17.14
C TRP A 230 -3.38 -3.23 16.73
N ASN A 231 -4.35 -3.97 17.27
CA ASN A 231 -5.78 -3.86 16.97
C ASN A 231 -6.13 -4.13 15.49
N HIS A 232 -5.51 -5.16 14.90
CA HIS A 232 -5.80 -5.62 13.52
C HIS A 232 -6.45 -7.02 13.52
N PRO A 233 -7.67 -7.18 14.07
CA PRO A 233 -8.28 -8.49 14.33
C PRO A 233 -8.59 -9.28 13.05
N LYS A 234 -8.83 -8.61 11.92
CA LYS A 234 -9.07 -9.28 10.62
C LYS A 234 -7.83 -10.06 10.16
N GLN A 235 -6.66 -9.46 10.26
CA GLN A 235 -5.39 -10.08 9.90
C GLN A 235 -5.03 -11.20 10.88
N ALA A 236 -5.23 -10.98 12.18
CA ALA A 236 -5.03 -12.02 13.19
C ALA A 236 -5.96 -13.22 12.97
N GLY A 237 -7.24 -12.97 12.69
CA GLY A 237 -8.22 -14.00 12.34
C GLY A 237 -7.84 -14.80 11.09
N THR A 238 -7.29 -14.12 10.07
CA THR A 238 -6.81 -14.81 8.86
C THR A 238 -5.68 -15.79 9.18
N ILE A 239 -4.70 -15.38 10.01
CA ILE A 239 -3.61 -16.28 10.44
C ILE A 239 -4.14 -17.44 11.27
N ARG A 240 -5.15 -17.23 12.14
CA ARG A 240 -5.77 -18.32 12.91
C ARG A 240 -6.42 -19.38 12.01
N VAL A 241 -7.12 -18.95 10.96
CA VAL A 241 -7.71 -19.88 9.99
C VAL A 241 -6.62 -20.69 9.29
N LEU A 242 -5.54 -20.04 8.86
CA LEU A 242 -4.39 -20.71 8.22
C LEU A 242 -3.65 -21.66 9.17
N TRP A 243 -3.69 -21.40 10.48
CA TRP A 243 -3.11 -22.29 11.48
C TRP A 243 -3.97 -23.54 11.74
N GLN A 244 -5.29 -23.44 11.54
CA GLN A 244 -6.22 -24.56 11.74
C GLN A 244 -6.39 -25.46 10.51
N SER A 245 -5.77 -25.12 9.36
CA SER A 245 -5.86 -25.87 8.10
C SER A 245 -4.70 -26.83 7.91
#